data_AF-S8EPU3-F1
#
_entry.id   AF-S8EPU3-F1
#
_cell.length_a   1.000
_cell.length_b   1.000
_cell.length_c   1.000
_cell.angle_alpha   90.00
_cell.angle_beta   90.00
_cell.angle_gamma   90.00
#
_symmetry.space_group_name_H-M   'P 1'
#
loop_
_entity.id
_entity.type
_entity.pdbx_description
1 polymer ?
#
loop_
_entity_poly.entity_id
_entity_poly.type
_entity_poly.pdbx_seq_one_letter_code
_entity_poly.pdbx_strand_id
1 'polypeptide(L)'
;MPQSAPPIDPKAIRVLITGFGPFRNFNENPSWLAVRPLHNAVFWTQALPLMPDTEDEFAMHTDEPEYVQTTPLPIHITLAQIPMTYSGVLATVPGLHARPPVLPRCPDPDLAMPPPPEHGYDFILHVALAGRGPLRFEKLAHKHGFAMKDAGGQYAPALPKEHNMTTATEAAEIERMSMEMHLQGMIPSSAPDEGHGTHDGPEIPPNRGFGKGYENFSEEIHTDIDVAKLTHFLKEIELPDDEEEAMKRSYTSMDAGHYLCDFAYFCSLAEAKRVSSKQEKSKDRGSPARSTPVLAMHCPPVSQPLTTEQVTEAIRIVVVRICSQLNQVPPLHPSQPVTVT
;
A
#
# COMPACT_ATOMS: atom_id res chain seq x y z
N MET A 1 23.32 1.29 -27.99
CA MET A 1 23.04 2.42 -27.07
C MET A 1 21.81 2.03 -26.29
N PRO A 2 21.83 2.01 -24.94
CA PRO A 2 20.58 1.88 -24.20
C PRO A 2 19.66 3.03 -24.63
N GLN A 3 18.41 2.71 -25.02
CA GLN A 3 17.44 3.74 -25.37
C GLN A 3 17.24 4.62 -24.13
N SER A 4 17.49 5.92 -24.27
CA SER A 4 17.14 6.87 -23.21
C SER A 4 15.63 6.90 -23.06
N ALA A 5 15.13 6.88 -21.82
CA ALA A 5 13.70 7.05 -21.56
C ALA A 5 13.20 8.35 -22.23
N PRO A 6 11.94 8.38 -22.73
CA PRO A 6 11.38 9.59 -23.33
C PRO A 6 11.39 10.74 -22.31
N PRO A 7 11.53 12.00 -22.78
CA PRO A 7 11.48 13.16 -21.90
C PRO A 7 10.13 13.22 -21.18
N ILE A 8 10.15 13.44 -19.87
CA ILE A 8 8.96 13.51 -19.03
C ILE A 8 8.53 14.97 -18.92
N ASP A 9 7.24 15.24 -19.11
CA ASP A 9 6.68 16.57 -18.92
C ASP A 9 6.97 17.06 -17.48
N PRO A 10 7.57 18.25 -17.29
CA PRO A 10 7.83 18.82 -15.97
C PRO A 10 6.58 18.99 -15.10
N LYS A 11 5.38 19.06 -15.71
CA LYS A 11 4.09 19.13 -15.01
C LYS A 11 3.45 17.77 -14.77
N ALA A 12 4.09 16.67 -15.18
CA ALA A 12 3.55 15.34 -14.98
C ALA A 12 3.51 14.97 -13.50
N ILE A 13 2.38 14.45 -13.07
CA ILE A 13 2.22 13.76 -11.79
C ILE A 13 3.11 12.51 -11.84
N ARG A 14 4.03 12.38 -10.89
CA ARG A 14 5.02 11.30 -10.85
C ARG A 14 4.52 10.20 -9.92
N VAL A 15 4.18 9.05 -10.50
CA VAL A 15 3.67 7.89 -9.76
C VAL A 15 4.73 6.78 -9.74
N LEU A 16 4.97 6.22 -8.55
CA LEU A 16 5.73 4.99 -8.40
C LEU A 16 4.78 3.83 -8.16
N ILE A 17 4.88 2.79 -8.98
CA ILE A 17 4.17 1.53 -8.75
C ILE A 17 5.19 0.43 -8.47
N THR A 18 4.98 -0.36 -7.42
CA THR A 18 5.86 -1.49 -7.12
C THR A 18 5.17 -2.81 -7.31
N GLY A 19 5.90 -3.79 -7.85
CA GLY A 19 5.56 -5.21 -7.73
C GLY A 19 6.64 -5.94 -6.94
N PHE A 20 6.39 -7.21 -6.60
CA PHE A 20 7.36 -8.01 -5.85
C PHE A 20 8.20 -8.91 -6.75
N GLY A 21 9.41 -9.24 -6.30
CA GLY A 21 10.28 -10.19 -6.98
C GLY A 21 9.77 -11.65 -6.88
N PRO A 22 10.53 -12.58 -7.47
CA PRO A 22 10.21 -14.01 -7.44
C PRO A 22 10.01 -14.56 -6.02
N PHE A 23 9.10 -15.51 -5.85
CA PHE A 23 8.79 -16.10 -4.54
C PHE A 23 8.17 -17.50 -4.64
N ARG A 24 8.65 -18.44 -3.81
CA ARG A 24 8.20 -19.84 -3.78
C ARG A 24 8.20 -20.43 -5.21
N ASN A 25 7.02 -20.75 -5.72
CA ASN A 25 6.82 -21.38 -7.03
C ASN A 25 6.61 -20.35 -8.15
N PHE A 26 6.65 -19.05 -7.84
CA PHE A 26 6.51 -17.96 -8.81
C PHE A 26 7.88 -17.48 -9.24
N ASN A 27 8.36 -17.98 -10.38
CA ASN A 27 9.56 -17.48 -11.05
C ASN A 27 9.40 -16.00 -11.45
N GLU A 28 8.17 -15.63 -11.82
CA GLU A 28 7.75 -14.24 -11.95
C GLU A 28 6.51 -14.03 -11.08
N ASN A 29 6.55 -13.01 -10.24
CA ASN A 29 5.46 -12.71 -9.33
C ASN A 29 4.28 -12.10 -10.11
N PRO A 30 3.04 -12.57 -9.90
CA PRO A 30 1.86 -11.99 -10.56
C PRO A 30 1.73 -10.47 -10.37
N SER A 31 2.14 -9.95 -9.21
CA SER A 31 2.17 -8.50 -8.99
C SER A 31 3.16 -7.77 -9.92
N TRP A 32 4.34 -8.36 -10.17
CA TRP A 32 5.31 -7.81 -11.11
C TRP A 32 4.83 -7.90 -12.55
N LEU A 33 4.24 -9.03 -12.94
CA LEU A 33 3.68 -9.23 -14.27
C LEU A 33 2.60 -8.19 -14.59
N ALA A 34 1.72 -7.86 -13.63
CA ALA A 34 0.66 -6.88 -13.82
C ALA A 34 1.16 -5.44 -13.90
N VAL A 35 2.22 -5.07 -13.16
CA VAL A 35 2.72 -3.69 -13.21
C VAL A 35 3.68 -3.44 -14.37
N ARG A 36 4.42 -4.47 -14.83
CA ARG A 36 5.49 -4.34 -15.83
C ARG A 36 5.08 -3.60 -17.11
N PRO A 37 3.90 -3.85 -17.72
CA PRO A 37 3.46 -3.13 -18.92
C PRO A 37 3.25 -1.63 -18.73
N LEU A 38 3.13 -1.16 -17.48
CA LEU A 38 2.86 0.24 -17.17
C LEU A 38 4.14 1.09 -17.08
N HIS A 39 5.34 0.50 -17.21
CA HIS A 39 6.59 1.26 -17.10
C HIS A 39 6.70 2.35 -18.17
N ASN A 40 7.01 3.58 -17.77
CA ASN A 40 7.05 4.76 -18.65
C ASN A 40 5.74 5.06 -19.39
N ALA A 41 4.63 4.41 -19.04
CA ALA A 41 3.32 4.79 -19.54
C ALA A 41 2.97 6.21 -19.06
N VAL A 42 2.27 6.94 -19.92
CA VAL A 42 1.72 8.25 -19.61
C VAL A 42 0.20 8.17 -19.69
N PHE A 43 -0.47 8.39 -18.57
CA PHE A 43 -1.92 8.55 -18.49
C PHE A 43 -2.28 10.01 -18.30
N TRP A 44 -3.56 10.30 -18.20
CA TRP A 44 -4.08 11.65 -18.02
C TRP A 44 -5.13 11.67 -16.93
N THR A 45 -5.11 12.70 -16.09
CA THR A 45 -6.20 12.91 -15.13
C THR A 45 -7.53 13.11 -15.86
N GLN A 46 -8.61 12.71 -15.22
CA GLN A 46 -9.97 12.81 -15.73
C GLN A 46 -10.76 13.84 -14.91
N ALA A 47 -11.73 14.49 -15.57
CA ALA A 47 -12.69 15.33 -14.87
C ALA A 47 -13.50 14.48 -13.88
N LEU A 48 -13.75 15.02 -12.70
CA LEU A 48 -14.50 14.34 -11.66
C LEU A 48 -15.83 15.06 -11.40
N PRO A 49 -16.93 14.32 -11.18
CA PRO A 49 -18.21 14.93 -10.87
C PRO A 49 -18.12 15.68 -9.54
N LEU A 50 -18.68 16.90 -9.51
CA LEU A 50 -18.99 17.65 -8.31
C LEU A 50 -20.04 16.84 -7.55
N MET A 51 -19.64 16.29 -6.39
CA MET A 51 -20.62 15.78 -5.46
C MET A 51 -21.23 17.00 -4.75
N PRO A 52 -22.56 17.20 -4.77
CA PRO A 52 -23.17 18.29 -4.03
C PRO A 52 -22.88 18.10 -2.53
N ASP A 53 -22.48 19.18 -1.87
CA ASP A 53 -22.32 19.19 -0.42
C ASP A 53 -23.66 18.79 0.21
N THR A 54 -23.67 17.70 0.98
CA THR A 54 -24.88 17.13 1.59
C THR A 54 -25.46 18.01 2.72
N GLU A 55 -25.00 19.25 2.87
CA GLU A 55 -25.45 20.19 3.91
C GLU A 55 -26.53 21.18 3.43
N ASP A 56 -26.83 21.25 2.13
CA ASP A 56 -27.86 22.14 1.60
C ASP A 56 -29.14 21.37 1.22
N GLU A 57 -30.01 21.12 2.21
CA GLU A 57 -31.32 20.44 2.06
C GLU A 57 -32.28 21.11 1.05
N PHE A 58 -31.90 22.27 0.49
CA PHE A 58 -32.72 23.05 -0.46
C PHE A 58 -32.11 23.18 -1.87
N ALA A 59 -30.98 22.54 -2.17
CA ALA A 59 -30.39 22.58 -3.50
C ALA A 59 -31.31 21.86 -4.52
N MET A 60 -31.76 22.58 -5.55
CA MET A 60 -32.48 21.98 -6.68
C MET A 60 -31.60 20.93 -7.35
N HIS A 61 -31.97 19.66 -7.26
CA HIS A 61 -31.32 18.58 -8.00
C HIS A 61 -31.51 18.81 -9.50
N THR A 62 -30.46 19.21 -10.19
CA THR A 62 -30.37 19.05 -11.65
C THR A 62 -29.99 17.59 -11.92
N ASP A 63 -30.67 16.92 -12.85
CA ASP A 63 -30.40 15.51 -13.21
C ASP A 63 -29.01 15.31 -13.88
N GLU A 64 -28.30 16.39 -14.19
CA GLU A 64 -26.97 16.37 -14.80
C GLU A 64 -25.88 16.61 -13.73
N PRO A 65 -24.91 15.71 -13.55
CA PRO A 65 -23.79 15.95 -12.65
C PRO A 65 -22.92 17.08 -13.21
N GLU A 66 -22.74 18.15 -12.44
CA GLU A 66 -21.73 19.16 -12.75
C GLU A 66 -20.33 18.54 -12.57
N TYR A 67 -19.34 18.92 -13.39
CA TYR A 67 -17.97 18.41 -13.29
C TYR A 67 -17.00 19.56 -13.02
N VAL A 68 -15.99 19.33 -12.17
CA VAL A 68 -14.89 20.31 -12.05
C VAL A 68 -14.08 20.25 -13.34
N GLN A 69 -14.11 21.34 -14.11
CA GLN A 69 -13.40 21.45 -15.37
C GLN A 69 -11.90 21.73 -15.09
N THR A 70 -11.13 20.67 -14.88
CA THR A 70 -9.68 20.76 -14.73
C THR A 70 -8.97 20.46 -16.05
N THR A 71 -7.91 21.21 -16.38
CA THR A 71 -7.01 20.83 -17.46
C THR A 71 -6.40 19.46 -17.15
N PRO A 72 -6.54 18.44 -18.03
CA PRO A 72 -5.93 17.14 -17.81
C PRO A 72 -4.42 17.27 -17.62
N LEU A 73 -3.89 16.70 -16.54
CA LEU A 73 -2.47 16.64 -16.25
C LEU A 73 -1.93 15.27 -16.64
N PRO A 74 -0.72 15.20 -17.24
CA PRO A 74 -0.09 13.93 -17.53
C PRO A 74 0.31 13.21 -16.23
N ILE A 75 0.21 11.89 -16.23
CA ILE A 75 0.59 11.00 -15.12
C ILE A 75 1.67 10.06 -15.66
N HIS A 76 2.91 10.22 -15.20
CA HIS A 76 4.02 9.38 -15.61
C HIS A 76 4.28 8.27 -14.58
N ILE A 77 4.37 7.02 -15.08
CA ILE A 77 4.57 5.84 -14.24
C ILE A 77 6.04 5.42 -14.24
N THR A 78 6.60 5.31 -13.03
CA THR A 78 7.87 4.61 -12.77
C THR A 78 7.60 3.31 -12.02
N LEU A 79 8.39 2.26 -12.30
CA LEU A 79 8.27 0.97 -11.61
C LEU A 79 9.49 0.67 -10.75
N ALA A 80 9.27 -0.05 -9.64
CA ALA A 80 10.33 -0.67 -8.86
C ALA A 80 9.93 -2.08 -8.43
N GLN A 81 10.86 -3.03 -8.46
CA GLN A 81 10.63 -4.38 -7.93
C GLN A 81 11.15 -4.46 -6.49
N ILE A 82 10.29 -4.90 -5.57
CA ILE A 82 10.67 -5.10 -4.16
C ILE A 82 11.10 -6.57 -3.96
N PRO A 83 12.30 -6.84 -3.40
CA PRO A 83 12.71 -8.19 -3.10
C PRO A 83 11.80 -8.86 -2.07
N MET A 84 11.56 -10.17 -2.22
CA MET A 84 10.73 -10.95 -1.31
C MET A 84 11.48 -11.40 -0.04
N THR A 85 12.22 -10.47 0.58
CA THR A 85 12.93 -10.67 1.86
C THR A 85 12.74 -9.49 2.78
N TYR A 86 12.69 -9.71 4.10
CA TYR A 86 12.49 -8.62 5.07
C TYR A 86 13.64 -7.61 5.00
N SER A 87 14.88 -8.11 4.88
CA SER A 87 16.06 -7.27 4.68
C SER A 87 16.02 -6.51 3.35
N GLY A 88 15.49 -7.13 2.30
CA GLY A 88 15.31 -6.48 1.00
C GLY A 88 14.30 -5.34 1.05
N VAL A 89 13.19 -5.52 1.77
CA VAL A 89 12.22 -4.45 2.02
C VAL A 89 12.88 -3.30 2.79
N LEU A 90 13.59 -3.58 3.89
CA LEU A 90 14.28 -2.55 4.69
C LEU A 90 15.38 -1.82 3.92
N ALA A 91 16.04 -2.48 2.97
CA ALA A 91 17.05 -1.86 2.12
C ALA A 91 16.46 -1.03 0.97
N THR A 92 15.22 -1.33 0.55
CA THR A 92 14.63 -0.75 -0.66
C THR A 92 13.62 0.36 -0.33
N VAL A 93 12.62 0.07 0.50
CA VAL A 93 11.44 0.94 0.68
C VAL A 93 11.79 2.32 1.25
N PRO A 94 12.71 2.47 2.24
CA PRO A 94 13.14 3.80 2.69
C PRO A 94 13.72 4.67 1.57
N GLY A 95 14.44 4.07 0.62
CA GLY A 95 14.99 4.77 -0.53
C GLY A 95 13.91 5.34 -1.46
N LEU A 96 12.77 4.66 -1.60
CA LEU A 96 11.66 5.10 -2.47
C LEU A 96 11.04 6.43 -2.01
N HIS A 97 11.16 6.75 -0.72
CA HIS A 97 10.64 7.98 -0.10
C HIS A 97 11.69 9.07 0.10
N ALA A 98 12.96 8.78 -0.25
CA ALA A 98 14.00 9.80 -0.24
C ALA A 98 13.67 10.94 -1.22
N ARG A 99 14.32 12.09 -1.03
CA ARG A 99 14.19 13.26 -1.92
C ARG A 99 15.59 13.70 -2.35
N PRO A 100 16.07 13.31 -3.55
CA PRO A 100 15.38 12.48 -4.56
C PRO A 100 15.26 10.99 -4.16
N PRO A 101 14.28 10.24 -4.72
CA PRO A 101 14.15 8.81 -4.48
C PRO A 101 15.34 8.01 -4.97
N VAL A 102 15.70 6.97 -4.22
CA VAL A 102 16.70 5.97 -4.58
C VAL A 102 15.98 4.68 -4.94
N LEU A 103 15.93 4.37 -6.23
CA LEU A 103 15.27 3.17 -6.74
C LEU A 103 16.21 1.95 -6.70
N PRO A 104 15.70 0.74 -6.43
CA PRO A 104 16.48 -0.48 -6.61
C PRO A 104 16.87 -0.66 -8.09
N ARG A 105 17.88 -1.48 -8.34
CA ARG A 105 18.27 -1.85 -9.70
C ARG A 105 17.09 -2.51 -10.42
N CYS A 106 16.76 -2.04 -11.62
CA CYS A 106 15.76 -2.67 -12.46
C CYS A 106 16.21 -4.11 -12.82
N PRO A 107 15.37 -5.14 -12.59
CA PRO A 107 15.70 -6.51 -12.97
C PRO A 107 15.70 -6.71 -14.49
N ASP A 108 14.97 -5.86 -15.23
CA ASP A 108 14.90 -5.89 -16.68
C ASP A 108 15.91 -4.89 -17.27
N PRO A 109 16.98 -5.35 -17.93
CA PRO A 109 17.99 -4.47 -18.52
C PRO A 109 17.46 -3.65 -19.70
N ASP A 110 16.34 -4.07 -20.31
CA ASP A 110 15.76 -3.39 -21.46
C ASP A 110 14.79 -2.26 -21.05
N LEU A 111 14.38 -2.21 -19.77
CA LEU A 111 13.57 -1.11 -19.24
C LEU A 111 14.45 0.11 -18.94
N ALA A 112 14.28 1.15 -19.75
CA ALA A 112 14.92 2.44 -19.57
C ALA A 112 14.37 3.16 -18.33
N MET A 113 15.16 3.20 -17.25
CA MET A 113 14.77 3.88 -16.02
C MET A 113 14.80 5.40 -16.19
N PRO A 114 13.67 6.10 -15.93
CA PRO A 114 13.64 7.55 -15.93
C PRO A 114 14.35 8.11 -14.68
N PRO A 115 14.85 9.35 -14.74
CA PRO A 115 15.40 9.99 -13.55
C PRO A 115 14.30 10.11 -12.45
N PRO A 116 14.62 9.77 -11.20
CA PRO A 116 13.70 9.99 -10.07
C PRO A 116 13.34 11.47 -9.93
N PRO A 117 12.10 11.80 -9.52
CA PRO A 117 11.70 13.18 -9.28
C PRO A 117 12.48 13.78 -8.11
N GLU A 118 12.98 15.01 -8.26
CA GLU A 118 13.82 15.69 -7.26
C GLU A 118 13.14 15.77 -5.87
N HIS A 119 11.83 16.03 -5.87
CA HIS A 119 11.05 16.21 -4.65
C HIS A 119 10.32 14.96 -4.18
N GLY A 120 10.60 13.79 -4.76
CA GLY A 120 9.86 12.55 -4.47
C GLY A 120 8.65 12.34 -5.37
N TYR A 121 8.01 11.18 -5.23
CA TYR A 121 6.81 10.82 -5.99
C TYR A 121 5.55 11.47 -5.38
N ASP A 122 4.60 11.78 -6.24
CA ASP A 122 3.29 12.35 -5.87
C ASP A 122 2.31 11.28 -5.38
N PHE A 123 2.52 10.02 -5.76
CA PHE A 123 1.73 8.87 -5.32
C PHE A 123 2.56 7.59 -5.43
N ILE A 124 2.44 6.71 -4.43
CA ILE A 124 3.05 5.38 -4.43
C ILE A 124 1.97 4.31 -4.29
N LEU A 125 1.96 3.35 -5.22
CA LEU A 125 1.09 2.18 -5.20
C LEU A 125 1.93 0.90 -5.06
N HIS A 126 1.72 0.16 -3.98
CA HIS A 126 2.29 -1.19 -3.81
C HIS A 126 1.31 -2.24 -4.30
N VAL A 127 1.69 -3.03 -5.30
CA VAL A 127 0.90 -4.17 -5.78
C VAL A 127 1.53 -5.46 -5.27
N ALA A 128 0.74 -6.31 -4.64
CA ALA A 128 1.19 -7.56 -4.04
C ALA A 128 0.31 -8.75 -4.47
N LEU A 129 0.89 -9.94 -4.52
CA LEU A 129 0.12 -11.17 -4.72
C LEU A 129 -0.60 -11.56 -3.41
N ALA A 130 -1.90 -11.83 -3.48
CA ALA A 130 -2.66 -12.57 -2.47
C ALA A 130 -3.13 -13.93 -3.00
N GLY A 131 -3.81 -14.69 -2.14
CA GLY A 131 -4.50 -15.91 -2.56
C GLY A 131 -5.60 -15.64 -3.61
N ARG A 132 -6.18 -16.71 -4.15
CA ARG A 132 -7.29 -16.63 -5.10
C ARG A 132 -8.41 -15.72 -4.55
N GLY A 133 -8.91 -14.82 -5.39
CA GLY A 133 -10.02 -13.94 -5.02
C GLY A 133 -10.01 -12.63 -5.81
N PRO A 134 -10.88 -11.69 -5.44
CA PRO A 134 -10.90 -10.38 -6.09
C PRO A 134 -9.75 -9.49 -5.63
N LEU A 135 -9.63 -8.32 -6.27
CA LEU A 135 -8.71 -7.25 -5.87
C LEU A 135 -9.05 -6.73 -4.46
N ARG A 136 -8.03 -6.64 -3.59
CA ARG A 136 -8.16 -6.01 -2.26
C ARG A 136 -7.39 -4.70 -2.23
N PHE A 137 -7.97 -3.69 -1.59
CA PHE A 137 -7.28 -2.43 -1.31
C PHE A 137 -7.13 -2.24 0.19
N GLU A 138 -5.89 -2.07 0.63
CA GLU A 138 -5.54 -2.09 2.06
C GLU A 138 -5.72 -0.70 2.69
N LYS A 139 -6.51 -0.64 3.76
CA LYS A 139 -6.79 0.59 4.52
C LYS A 139 -5.72 0.92 5.55
N LEU A 140 -5.00 -0.10 6.03
CA LEU A 140 -3.93 0.06 7.02
C LEU A 140 -2.86 -1.02 6.84
N ALA A 141 -1.75 -0.83 7.55
CA ALA A 141 -0.66 -1.79 7.66
C ALA A 141 -0.22 -1.96 9.11
N HIS A 142 0.38 -3.10 9.45
CA HIS A 142 0.79 -3.43 10.82
C HIS A 142 2.31 -3.33 11.05
N LYS A 143 2.69 -2.89 12.24
CA LYS A 143 4.09 -2.75 12.67
C LYS A 143 4.71 -4.09 13.09
N HIS A 144 3.88 -5.01 13.60
CA HIS A 144 4.31 -6.27 14.20
C HIS A 144 3.44 -7.45 13.74
N GLY A 145 3.71 -8.66 14.25
CA GLY A 145 2.96 -9.89 13.90
C GLY A 145 3.57 -10.73 12.77
N PHE A 146 4.78 -10.39 12.31
CA PHE A 146 5.42 -11.02 11.15
C PHE A 146 6.07 -12.37 11.48
N ALA A 147 5.25 -13.40 11.69
CA ALA A 147 5.69 -14.73 12.11
C ALA A 147 6.16 -15.65 10.96
N MET A 148 5.99 -15.25 9.70
CA MET A 148 6.33 -16.08 8.54
C MET A 148 7.77 -15.87 8.07
N LYS A 149 8.42 -16.95 7.59
CA LYS A 149 9.72 -16.89 6.90
C LYS A 149 9.56 -16.29 5.50
N ASP A 150 10.54 -15.48 5.11
CA ASP A 150 10.62 -14.88 3.78
C ASP A 150 11.18 -15.84 2.71
N ALA A 151 11.39 -15.35 1.47
CA ALA A 151 11.95 -16.14 0.38
C ALA A 151 13.35 -16.71 0.67
N GLY A 152 14.11 -16.06 1.57
CA GLY A 152 15.43 -16.50 2.03
C GLY A 152 15.38 -17.40 3.27
N GLY A 153 14.18 -17.81 3.71
CA GLY A 153 14.00 -18.62 4.91
C GLY A 153 14.24 -17.85 6.22
N GLN A 154 14.33 -16.52 6.17
CA GLN A 154 14.60 -15.66 7.32
C GLN A 154 13.30 -15.09 7.89
N TYR A 155 13.27 -14.89 9.20
CA TYR A 155 12.17 -14.23 9.87
C TYR A 155 12.36 -12.70 9.89
N ALA A 156 11.26 -11.97 10.08
CA ALA A 156 11.34 -10.55 10.41
C ALA A 156 12.16 -10.33 11.70
N PRO A 157 12.75 -9.12 11.87
CA PRO A 157 13.51 -8.79 13.07
C PRO A 157 12.73 -9.10 14.35
N ALA A 158 13.37 -9.81 15.27
CA ALA A 158 12.77 -10.06 16.58
C ALA A 158 12.77 -8.76 17.39
N LEU A 159 11.65 -8.50 18.05
CA LEU A 159 11.52 -7.37 18.96
C LEU A 159 12.00 -7.81 20.34
N PRO A 160 12.61 -6.91 21.13
CA PRO A 160 12.86 -7.19 22.53
C PRO A 160 11.56 -7.63 23.21
N LYS A 161 11.61 -8.65 24.07
CA LYS A 161 10.47 -8.94 24.94
C LYS A 161 10.22 -7.68 25.76
N GLU A 162 9.07 -7.04 25.58
CA GLU A 162 8.67 -6.00 26.52
C GLU A 162 8.66 -6.64 27.90
N HIS A 163 9.36 -6.03 28.85
CA HIS A 163 9.37 -6.48 30.23
C HIS A 163 8.05 -6.05 30.90
N ASN A 164 6.91 -6.41 30.29
CA ASN A 164 5.61 -6.13 30.86
C ASN A 164 5.39 -7.13 31.98
N MET A 165 5.25 -6.60 33.21
CA MET A 165 4.73 -7.33 34.35
C MET A 165 3.38 -7.91 33.94
N THR A 166 3.37 -9.16 33.50
CA THR A 166 2.14 -9.89 33.23
C THR A 166 1.41 -9.92 34.56
N THR A 167 0.23 -9.29 34.64
CA THR A 167 -0.58 -9.45 35.84
C THR A 167 -0.96 -10.92 35.94
N ALA A 168 -0.91 -11.49 37.15
CA ALA A 168 -1.12 -12.92 37.38
C ALA A 168 -2.42 -13.46 36.76
N THR A 169 -3.39 -12.59 36.50
CA THR A 169 -4.65 -12.83 35.80
C THR A 169 -4.50 -13.23 34.33
N GLU A 170 -3.67 -12.54 33.54
CA GLU A 170 -3.50 -12.85 32.11
C GLU A 170 -2.70 -14.14 31.90
N ALA A 171 -1.72 -14.40 32.76
CA ALA A 171 -0.99 -15.66 32.76
C ALA A 171 -1.91 -16.85 33.09
N ALA A 172 -2.83 -16.67 34.05
CA ALA A 172 -3.82 -17.70 34.42
C ALA A 172 -4.88 -17.95 33.35
N GLU A 173 -5.25 -16.92 32.57
CA GLU A 173 -6.17 -17.08 31.43
C GLU A 173 -5.52 -17.82 30.26
N ILE A 174 -4.26 -17.52 29.95
CA ILE A 174 -3.48 -18.26 28.94
C ILE A 174 -3.30 -19.72 29.37
N GLU A 175 -3.04 -19.97 30.66
CA GLU A 175 -2.93 -21.33 31.20
C GLU A 175 -4.26 -22.09 31.08
N ARG A 176 -5.39 -21.46 31.43
CA ARG A 176 -6.73 -22.06 31.24
C ARG A 176 -7.02 -22.39 29.78
N MET A 177 -6.74 -21.48 28.86
CA MET A 177 -7.01 -21.67 27.44
C MET A 177 -6.13 -22.80 26.86
N SER A 178 -4.87 -22.90 27.31
CA SER A 178 -3.97 -23.99 26.91
C SER A 178 -4.43 -25.36 27.43
N MET A 179 -4.98 -25.42 28.65
CA MET A 179 -5.52 -26.64 29.26
C MET A 179 -6.81 -27.08 28.55
N GLU A 180 -7.64 -26.14 28.09
CA GLU A 180 -8.87 -26.41 27.34
C GLU A 180 -8.58 -26.98 25.94
N MET A 181 -7.57 -26.46 25.26
CA MET A 181 -7.10 -26.98 23.96
C MET A 181 -6.49 -28.38 24.07
N HIS A 182 -5.87 -28.71 25.20
CA HIS A 182 -5.34 -30.05 25.47
C HIS A 182 -6.47 -31.06 25.72
N LEU A 183 -7.51 -30.64 26.45
CA LEU A 183 -8.68 -31.48 26.75
C LEU A 183 -9.51 -31.80 25.48
N GLN A 184 -9.48 -30.91 24.47
CA GLN A 184 -10.13 -31.10 23.17
C GLN A 184 -9.29 -31.92 22.17
N GLY A 185 -8.12 -32.45 22.57
CA GLY A 185 -7.35 -33.40 21.77
C GLY A 185 -6.73 -32.82 20.50
N MET A 186 -6.56 -31.50 20.42
CA MET A 186 -6.03 -30.81 19.24
C MET A 186 -4.49 -30.76 19.18
N ILE A 187 -3.79 -31.42 20.12
CA ILE A 187 -2.32 -31.55 20.14
C ILE A 187 -1.97 -33.06 20.18
N PRO A 188 -1.14 -33.58 19.26
CA PRO A 188 -0.80 -35.01 19.24
C PRO A 188 0.15 -35.37 20.39
N SER A 189 -0.17 -36.45 21.08
CA SER A 189 0.61 -37.05 22.17
C SER A 189 1.73 -37.93 21.61
N SER A 190 2.91 -37.35 21.37
CA SER A 190 4.12 -38.14 21.18
C SER A 190 5.40 -37.41 21.60
N ALA A 191 5.89 -37.72 22.79
CA ALA A 191 7.31 -37.76 23.08
C ALA A 191 7.57 -38.79 24.22
N PRO A 192 8.63 -39.62 24.12
CA PRO A 192 9.03 -40.50 25.19
C PRO A 192 9.76 -39.72 26.29
N ASP A 193 9.50 -40.20 27.50
CA ASP A 193 10.14 -39.87 28.77
C ASP A 193 11.67 -40.13 28.71
N GLU A 194 12.47 -39.12 29.06
CA GLU A 194 13.71 -39.25 29.85
C GLU A 194 14.41 -37.88 29.99
N GLY A 195 14.56 -37.38 31.23
CA GLY A 195 15.62 -36.43 31.59
C GLY A 195 15.19 -35.16 32.36
N HIS A 196 15.56 -35.11 33.65
CA HIS A 196 15.45 -33.95 34.53
C HIS A 196 16.04 -32.65 33.97
N GLY A 197 15.27 -31.55 33.99
CA GLY A 197 15.80 -30.19 33.83
C GLY A 197 14.73 -29.13 33.59
N THR A 198 14.47 -28.32 34.63
CA THR A 198 13.86 -26.98 34.64
C THR A 198 12.43 -26.78 34.08
N HIS A 199 11.70 -25.93 34.78
CA HIS A 199 10.30 -25.59 34.59
C HIS A 199 10.13 -24.66 33.36
N ASP A 200 10.45 -25.13 32.16
CA ASP A 200 10.23 -24.34 30.95
C ASP A 200 8.83 -24.62 30.39
N GLY A 201 7.91 -23.69 30.66
CA GLY A 201 6.65 -23.62 29.92
C GLY A 201 6.91 -23.45 28.41
N PRO A 202 5.89 -23.63 27.55
CA PRO A 202 6.07 -23.50 26.11
C PRO A 202 6.71 -22.14 25.76
N GLU A 203 7.89 -22.16 25.15
CA GLU A 203 8.58 -20.94 24.73
C GLU A 203 7.70 -20.16 23.76
N ILE A 204 7.09 -19.06 24.23
CA ILE A 204 6.28 -18.18 23.39
C ILE A 204 7.18 -17.61 22.28
N PRO A 205 6.87 -17.83 20.99
CA PRO A 205 7.66 -17.30 19.90
C PRO A 205 7.82 -15.77 20.03
N PRO A 206 9.01 -15.21 19.74
CA PRO A 206 9.22 -13.78 19.88
C PRO A 206 8.29 -13.00 18.92
N ASN A 207 7.74 -11.88 19.37
CA ASN A 207 7.06 -10.94 18.49
C ASN A 207 8.07 -10.34 17.48
N ARG A 208 7.65 -10.15 16.23
CA ARG A 208 8.53 -9.75 15.13
C ARG A 208 7.93 -8.62 14.32
N GLY A 209 8.79 -7.72 13.85
CA GLY A 209 8.40 -6.59 13.02
C GLY A 209 9.37 -5.43 13.09
N PHE A 210 8.84 -4.21 13.05
CA PHE A 210 9.62 -2.99 13.02
C PHE A 210 10.05 -2.55 14.44
N GLY A 211 11.32 -2.75 14.75
CA GLY A 211 11.94 -2.27 15.99
C GLY A 211 12.69 -0.94 15.79
N LYS A 212 14.02 -1.01 15.89
CA LYS A 212 14.90 0.16 15.87
C LYS A 212 14.65 1.08 14.67
N GLY A 213 14.43 2.36 14.93
CA GLY A 213 14.14 3.40 13.93
C GLY A 213 12.65 3.62 13.62
N TYR A 214 11.77 2.75 14.10
CA TYR A 214 10.31 2.81 13.91
C TYR A 214 9.53 2.88 15.23
N GLU A 215 10.22 3.11 16.36
CA GLU A 215 9.64 3.08 17.70
C GLU A 215 8.51 4.10 17.86
N ASN A 216 8.64 5.27 17.22
CA ASN A 216 7.71 6.39 17.33
C ASN A 216 6.46 6.28 16.43
N PHE A 217 6.34 5.21 15.63
CA PHE A 217 5.13 4.98 14.83
C PHE A 217 4.15 4.12 15.61
N SER A 218 2.86 4.42 15.42
CA SER A 218 1.75 3.59 15.89
C SER A 218 1.87 2.15 15.40
N GLU A 219 1.25 1.24 16.15
CA GLU A 219 1.19 -0.19 15.85
C GLU A 219 0.50 -0.48 14.51
N GLU A 220 -0.45 0.38 14.13
CA GLU A 220 -1.13 0.37 12.85
C GLU A 220 -1.01 1.77 12.21
N ILE A 221 -0.81 1.80 10.89
CA ILE A 221 -0.83 3.05 10.13
C ILE A 221 -1.86 2.93 9.02
N HIS A 222 -2.80 3.88 9.00
CA HIS A 222 -3.77 4.03 7.91
C HIS A 222 -3.21 4.81 6.73
N THR A 223 -3.70 4.50 5.53
CA THR A 223 -3.55 5.38 4.36
C THR A 223 -4.48 6.59 4.47
N ASP A 224 -4.04 7.72 3.91
CA ASP A 224 -4.85 8.93 3.75
C ASP A 224 -5.80 8.85 2.52
N ILE A 225 -5.73 7.75 1.75
CA ILE A 225 -6.59 7.53 0.59
C ILE A 225 -7.94 6.95 1.05
N ASP A 226 -9.04 7.55 0.60
CA ASP A 226 -10.38 7.03 0.85
C ASP A 226 -10.65 5.76 0.03
N VAL A 227 -10.22 4.63 0.58
CA VAL A 227 -10.37 3.31 -0.05
C VAL A 227 -11.84 2.90 -0.21
N ALA A 228 -12.72 3.36 0.69
CA ALA A 228 -14.15 3.06 0.58
C ALA A 228 -14.75 3.75 -0.64
N LYS A 229 -14.47 5.04 -0.84
CA LYS A 229 -14.89 5.79 -2.03
C LYS A 229 -14.25 5.26 -3.32
N LEU A 230 -12.99 4.81 -3.26
CA LEU A 230 -12.33 4.16 -4.40
C LEU A 230 -13.03 2.87 -4.80
N THR A 231 -13.29 1.97 -3.85
CA THR A 231 -13.95 0.68 -4.14
C THR A 231 -15.39 0.85 -4.56
N HIS A 232 -16.12 1.84 -4.02
CA HIS A 232 -17.43 2.19 -4.53
C HIS A 232 -17.37 2.67 -5.98
N PHE A 233 -16.44 3.58 -6.31
CA PHE A 233 -16.22 3.99 -7.70
C PHE A 233 -15.96 2.81 -8.62
N LEU A 234 -15.04 1.90 -8.26
CA LEU A 234 -14.73 0.70 -9.07
C LEU A 234 -15.92 -0.25 -9.27
N LYS A 235 -16.94 -0.18 -8.42
CA LYS A 235 -18.17 -0.96 -8.54
C LYS A 235 -19.20 -0.34 -9.47
N GLU A 236 -19.18 0.99 -9.57
CA GLU A 236 -20.12 1.75 -10.41
C GLU A 236 -19.60 1.99 -11.83
N ILE A 237 -18.29 1.82 -12.09
CA ILE A 237 -17.78 2.00 -13.44
C ILE A 237 -18.34 0.94 -14.39
N GLU A 238 -18.75 1.40 -15.58
CA GLU A 238 -19.09 0.53 -16.70
C GLU A 238 -17.91 0.50 -17.67
N LEU A 239 -17.36 -0.69 -17.88
CA LEU A 239 -16.27 -0.91 -18.82
C LEU A 239 -16.81 -1.70 -20.02
N PRO A 240 -16.67 -1.20 -21.27
CA PRO A 240 -17.25 -1.83 -22.46
C PRO A 240 -16.84 -3.29 -22.68
N ASP A 241 -15.66 -3.68 -22.16
CA ASP A 241 -15.04 -5.00 -22.37
C ASP A 241 -14.79 -5.77 -21.05
N ASP A 242 -15.54 -5.48 -19.96
CA ASP A 242 -15.42 -6.19 -18.67
C ASP A 242 -16.56 -7.20 -18.44
N GLU A 243 -16.65 -8.21 -19.31
CA GLU A 243 -17.72 -9.23 -19.28
C GLU A 243 -17.86 -9.96 -17.92
N GLU A 244 -16.78 -10.06 -17.14
CA GLU A 244 -16.77 -10.76 -15.85
C GLU A 244 -16.99 -9.83 -14.65
N GLU A 245 -17.15 -8.53 -14.90
CA GLU A 245 -17.30 -7.47 -13.91
C GLU A 245 -16.15 -7.52 -12.89
N ALA A 246 -14.93 -7.64 -13.41
CA ALA A 246 -13.71 -7.83 -12.64
C ALA A 246 -13.51 -6.69 -11.62
N MET A 247 -13.80 -5.44 -12.03
CA MET A 247 -13.63 -4.28 -11.16
C MET A 247 -14.70 -4.22 -10.05
N LYS A 248 -15.92 -4.69 -10.33
CA LYS A 248 -17.03 -4.70 -9.36
C LYS A 248 -16.81 -5.64 -8.18
N ARG A 249 -15.89 -6.60 -8.32
CA ARG A 249 -15.57 -7.53 -7.23
C ARG A 249 -14.55 -6.97 -6.24
N SER A 250 -14.04 -5.76 -6.44
CA SER A 250 -13.07 -5.12 -5.54
C SER A 250 -13.61 -4.87 -4.11
N TYR A 251 -12.71 -4.90 -3.12
CA TYR A 251 -13.06 -4.69 -1.71
C TYR A 251 -11.99 -3.98 -0.92
N THR A 252 -12.42 -3.37 0.17
CA THR A 252 -11.54 -2.83 1.20
C THR A 252 -11.03 -3.95 2.08
N SER A 253 -9.78 -3.87 2.49
CA SER A 253 -9.15 -4.79 3.43
C SER A 253 -8.54 -3.99 4.59
N MET A 254 -8.62 -4.56 5.80
CA MET A 254 -8.03 -4.01 7.03
C MET A 254 -6.79 -4.80 7.45
N ASP A 255 -6.45 -5.87 6.74
CA ASP A 255 -5.33 -6.74 7.06
C ASP A 255 -4.67 -7.26 5.78
N ALA A 256 -3.43 -6.81 5.57
CA ALA A 256 -2.61 -7.19 4.44
C ALA A 256 -1.92 -8.57 4.64
N GLY A 257 -2.21 -9.28 5.73
CA GLY A 257 -1.86 -10.68 5.97
C GLY A 257 -0.56 -10.91 6.74
N HIS A 258 -0.01 -9.88 7.43
CA HIS A 258 1.19 -9.95 8.26
C HIS A 258 2.39 -10.69 7.60
N TYR A 259 2.59 -10.46 6.30
CA TYR A 259 3.75 -10.94 5.55
C TYR A 259 4.52 -9.78 4.89
N LEU A 260 5.31 -10.03 3.86
CA LEU A 260 6.14 -9.02 3.20
C LEU A 260 5.36 -7.89 2.52
N CYS A 261 4.14 -8.15 2.06
CA CYS A 261 3.26 -7.14 1.50
C CYS A 261 2.86 -6.12 2.56
N ASP A 262 2.34 -6.58 3.70
CA ASP A 262 2.01 -5.75 4.85
C ASP A 262 3.26 -5.06 5.42
N PHE A 263 4.37 -5.78 5.53
CA PHE A 263 5.66 -5.24 5.99
C PHE A 263 6.16 -4.09 5.09
N ALA A 264 6.14 -4.27 3.77
CA ALA A 264 6.53 -3.22 2.83
C ALA A 264 5.56 -2.04 2.86
N TYR A 265 4.25 -2.30 3.01
CA TYR A 265 3.24 -1.26 3.10
C TYR A 265 3.39 -0.42 4.37
N PHE A 266 3.57 -1.06 5.53
CA PHE A 266 3.85 -0.37 6.79
C PHE A 266 5.12 0.47 6.69
N CYS A 267 6.21 -0.11 6.17
CA CYS A 267 7.46 0.62 5.95
C CYS A 267 7.19 1.88 5.11
N SER A 268 6.50 1.74 3.99
CA SER A 268 6.20 2.83 3.07
C SER A 268 5.36 3.94 3.71
N LEU A 269 4.30 3.58 4.45
CA LEU A 269 3.46 4.54 5.18
C LEU A 269 4.26 5.27 6.29
N ALA A 270 5.11 4.55 7.02
CA ALA A 270 5.95 5.13 8.05
C ALA A 270 7.00 6.09 7.46
N GLU A 271 7.62 5.73 6.33
CA GLU A 271 8.57 6.60 5.62
C GLU A 271 7.90 7.87 5.08
N ALA A 272 6.71 7.76 4.48
CA ALA A 272 5.94 8.91 4.02
C ALA A 272 5.67 9.90 5.17
N LYS A 273 5.20 9.38 6.32
CA LYS A 273 5.00 10.17 7.56
C LYS A 273 6.30 10.75 8.12
N ARG A 274 7.41 10.01 8.04
CA ARG A 274 8.73 10.48 8.51
C ARG A 274 9.19 11.69 7.69
N VAL A 275 9.02 11.62 6.38
CA VAL A 275 9.43 12.67 5.44
C VAL A 275 8.58 13.93 5.63
N SER A 276 7.25 13.80 5.75
CA SER A 276 6.38 14.95 6.02
C SER A 276 6.71 15.64 7.35
N SER A 277 6.93 14.85 8.41
CA SER A 277 7.29 15.37 9.74
C SER A 277 8.62 16.15 9.74
N LYS A 278 9.58 15.76 8.90
CA LYS A 278 10.85 16.48 8.75
C LYS A 278 10.66 17.82 8.03
N GLN A 279 9.84 17.84 6.99
CA GLN A 279 9.53 19.06 6.23
C GLN A 279 8.78 20.10 7.08
N GLU A 280 7.84 19.65 7.91
CA GLU A 280 7.12 20.55 8.83
C GLU A 280 8.07 21.25 9.82
N LYS A 281 9.07 20.52 10.32
CA LYS A 281 10.07 21.05 11.25
C LYS A 281 11.07 22.01 10.61
N SER A 282 11.36 21.87 9.30
CA SER A 282 12.38 22.68 8.62
C SER A 282 11.93 24.08 8.20
N LYS A 283 10.65 24.44 8.32
CA LYS A 283 10.10 25.78 7.96
C LYS A 283 10.55 26.29 6.57
N ASP A 284 10.70 25.42 5.58
CA ASP A 284 10.85 25.86 4.20
C ASP A 284 9.50 26.45 3.74
N ARG A 285 9.43 27.78 3.74
CA ARG A 285 8.22 28.62 3.55
C ARG A 285 7.62 28.60 2.13
N GLY A 286 7.85 27.56 1.34
CA GLY A 286 7.42 27.50 -0.06
C GLY A 286 6.31 26.51 -0.39
N SER A 287 6.18 25.42 0.38
CA SER A 287 5.26 24.33 0.06
C SER A 287 4.73 23.65 1.33
N PRO A 288 3.43 23.34 1.41
CA PRO A 288 2.89 22.61 2.56
C PRO A 288 3.56 21.23 2.65
N ALA A 289 3.97 20.85 3.86
CA ALA A 289 4.51 19.53 4.13
C ALA A 289 3.43 18.48 3.87
N ARG A 290 3.42 17.89 2.67
CA ARG A 290 2.48 16.85 2.29
C ARG A 290 3.17 15.49 2.34
N SER A 291 2.63 14.60 3.16
CA SER A 291 2.99 13.18 3.12
C SER A 291 2.68 12.63 1.72
N THR A 292 3.60 11.87 1.14
CA THR A 292 3.32 11.17 -0.13
C THR A 292 2.19 10.17 0.13
N PRO A 293 1.05 10.26 -0.58
CA PRO A 293 -0.02 9.27 -0.47
C PRO A 293 0.49 7.88 -0.88
N VAL A 294 0.19 6.88 -0.06
CA VAL A 294 0.58 5.49 -0.28
C VAL A 294 -0.66 4.61 -0.25
N LEU A 295 -0.81 3.73 -1.24
CA LEU A 295 -1.84 2.68 -1.25
C LEU A 295 -1.17 1.32 -1.44
N ALA A 296 -1.76 0.28 -0.87
CA ALA A 296 -1.46 -1.09 -1.24
C ALA A 296 -2.69 -1.78 -1.84
N MET A 297 -2.44 -2.58 -2.89
CA MET A 297 -3.43 -3.39 -3.57
C MET A 297 -2.94 -4.84 -3.66
N HIS A 298 -3.79 -5.78 -3.29
CA HIS A 298 -3.56 -7.20 -3.50
C HIS A 298 -4.26 -7.67 -4.79
N CYS A 299 -3.50 -8.35 -5.65
CA CYS A 299 -4.00 -9.02 -6.84
C CYS A 299 -4.02 -10.55 -6.67
N PRO A 300 -4.89 -11.27 -7.38
CA PRO A 300 -4.88 -12.73 -7.38
C PRO A 300 -3.69 -13.32 -8.15
N PRO A 301 -3.50 -14.66 -8.08
CA PRO A 301 -2.69 -15.38 -9.05
C PRO A 301 -3.22 -15.20 -10.47
N VAL A 302 -2.33 -15.35 -11.45
CA VAL A 302 -2.65 -15.21 -12.88
C VAL A 302 -3.83 -16.10 -13.26
N SER A 303 -4.83 -15.51 -13.90
CA SER A 303 -6.06 -16.15 -14.38
C SER A 303 -6.89 -16.83 -13.27
N GLN A 304 -6.81 -16.33 -12.03
CA GLN A 304 -7.49 -16.94 -10.87
C GLN A 304 -8.05 -15.94 -9.84
N PRO A 305 -9.16 -15.24 -10.11
CA PRO A 305 -10.01 -15.33 -11.30
C PRO A 305 -9.60 -14.36 -12.40
N LEU A 306 -8.77 -13.37 -12.11
CA LEU A 306 -8.48 -12.28 -13.04
C LEU A 306 -7.26 -12.58 -13.90
N THR A 307 -7.31 -12.21 -15.18
CA THR A 307 -6.14 -12.21 -16.06
C THR A 307 -5.15 -11.11 -15.65
N THR A 308 -3.91 -11.21 -16.11
CA THR A 308 -2.90 -10.17 -15.88
C THR A 308 -3.34 -8.84 -16.48
N GLU A 309 -3.99 -8.87 -17.64
CA GLU A 309 -4.49 -7.70 -18.36
C GLU A 309 -5.58 -6.99 -17.57
N GLN A 310 -6.54 -7.74 -17.00
CA GLN A 310 -7.57 -7.18 -16.12
C GLN A 310 -6.96 -6.52 -14.87
N VAL A 311 -5.95 -7.15 -14.25
CA VAL A 311 -5.26 -6.54 -13.09
C VAL A 311 -4.49 -5.29 -13.50
N THR A 312 -3.82 -5.32 -14.66
CA THR A 312 -3.09 -4.17 -15.23
C THR A 312 -4.03 -2.99 -15.48
N GLU A 313 -5.21 -3.26 -16.03
CA GLU A 313 -6.23 -2.25 -16.29
C GLU A 313 -6.82 -1.69 -14.99
N ALA A 314 -7.04 -2.54 -13.98
CA ALA A 314 -7.44 -2.09 -12.65
C ALA A 314 -6.44 -1.08 -12.06
N ILE A 315 -5.14 -1.39 -12.16
CA ILE A 315 -4.06 -0.52 -11.67
C ILE A 315 -4.11 0.82 -12.40
N ARG A 316 -4.28 0.81 -13.73
CA ARG A 316 -4.42 2.03 -14.54
C ARG A 316 -5.59 2.89 -14.06
N ILE A 317 -6.77 2.30 -13.90
CA ILE A 317 -7.99 2.98 -13.45
C ILE A 317 -7.80 3.59 -12.06
N VAL A 318 -7.24 2.82 -11.11
CA VAL A 318 -6.96 3.26 -9.74
C VAL A 318 -6.00 4.46 -9.73
N VAL A 319 -4.90 4.36 -10.48
CA VAL A 319 -3.90 5.44 -10.56
C VAL A 319 -4.53 6.71 -11.14
N VAL A 320 -5.27 6.60 -12.25
CA VAL A 320 -5.94 7.75 -12.87
C VAL A 320 -6.95 8.36 -11.90
N ARG A 321 -7.78 7.55 -11.23
CA ARG A 321 -8.79 8.02 -10.28
C ARG A 321 -8.17 8.77 -9.11
N ILE A 322 -7.16 8.18 -8.47
CA ILE A 322 -6.48 8.79 -7.32
C ILE A 322 -5.77 10.07 -7.75
N CYS A 323 -4.99 10.04 -8.83
CA CYS A 323 -4.27 11.23 -9.29
C CYS A 323 -5.24 12.37 -9.66
N SER A 324 -6.39 12.06 -10.25
CA SER A 324 -7.43 13.03 -10.55
C SER A 324 -8.03 13.66 -9.28
N GLN A 325 -8.24 12.87 -8.22
CA GLN A 325 -8.73 13.36 -6.93
C GLN A 325 -7.70 14.23 -6.21
N LEU A 326 -6.44 13.79 -6.17
CA LEU A 326 -5.38 14.47 -5.43
C LEU A 326 -4.96 15.82 -6.02
N ASN A 327 -5.31 16.06 -7.30
CA ASN A 327 -4.95 17.25 -8.07
C ASN A 327 -6.18 18.07 -8.50
N GLN A 328 -7.33 17.88 -7.84
CA GLN A 328 -8.45 18.82 -8.00
C GLN A 328 -8.03 20.20 -7.52
N VAL A 329 -8.27 21.22 -8.35
CA VAL A 329 -8.21 22.61 -7.92
C VAL A 329 -9.58 22.94 -7.34
N PRO A 330 -9.69 23.42 -6.08
CA PRO A 330 -10.96 23.88 -5.56
C PRO A 330 -11.54 24.97 -6.47
N PRO A 331 -12.85 24.99 -6.73
CA PRO A 331 -13.45 26.09 -7.47
C PRO A 331 -13.11 27.41 -6.75
N LEU A 332 -12.58 28.38 -7.51
CA LEU A 332 -12.41 29.74 -7.02
C LEU A 332 -13.80 30.22 -6.59
N HIS A 333 -14.03 30.38 -5.29
CA HIS A 333 -15.24 31.07 -4.83
C HIS A 333 -15.27 32.44 -5.51
N PRO A 334 -16.33 32.80 -6.26
CA PRO A 334 -16.49 34.16 -6.70
C PRO A 334 -16.59 35.00 -5.44
N SER A 335 -15.59 35.85 -5.23
CA SER A 335 -15.63 36.88 -4.19
C SER A 335 -16.96 37.62 -4.33
N GLN A 336 -17.86 37.46 -3.35
CA GLN A 336 -19.08 38.25 -3.31
C GLN A 336 -18.67 39.73 -3.36
N PRO A 337 -19.29 40.55 -4.22
CA PRO A 337 -19.05 41.98 -4.18
C PRO A 337 -19.48 42.48 -2.80
N VAL A 338 -18.52 43.05 -2.06
CA VAL A 338 -18.80 43.76 -0.82
C VAL A 338 -19.65 44.97 -1.20
N THR A 339 -20.96 44.84 -1.01
CA THR A 339 -21.88 45.98 -1.09
C THR A 339 -21.61 46.85 0.13
N VAL A 340 -20.85 47.92 -0.06
CA VAL A 340 -20.72 49.00 0.90
C VAL A 340 -22.02 49.82 0.84
N THR A 341 -22.81 49.76 1.90
CA THR A 341 -23.89 50.74 2.18
C THR A 341 -23.53 51.58 3.37
#